data_AF-A0A3A6JFT2-F1
#
_entry.id   AF-A0A3A6JFT2-F1
#
_cell.length_a   1.000
_cell.length_b   1.000
_cell.length_c   1.000
_cell.angle_alpha   90.00
_cell.angle_beta   90.00
_cell.angle_gamma   90.00
#
_symmetry.space_group_name_H-M   'P 1'
#
loop_
_entity.id
_entity.type
_entity.pdbx_description
1 polymer ?
#
loop_
_entity_poly.entity_id
_entity_poly.type
_entity_poly.pdbx_seq_one_letter_code
_entity_poly.pdbx_strand_id
1 'polypeptide(L)'
;MCMTVKEMNEAMEQIQEWKRIKEEAEDNITTLNSKVMEFLNETEECEAVDNKGKPIRRFIGNIFKATLSSVERETVNKDEVKKLLSKDDYAKVSMVSKYQSLRIN
;
A
#
# COMPACT_ATOMS: atom_id res chain seq x y z
N MET A 1 23.15 -26.02 -0.70
CA MET A 1 23.26 -26.24 -2.16
C MET A 1 22.86 -24.96 -2.85
N CYS A 2 23.73 -24.40 -3.68
CA CYS A 2 23.37 -23.27 -4.54
C CYS A 2 22.60 -23.82 -5.74
N MET A 3 21.51 -23.18 -6.12
CA MET A 3 20.74 -23.53 -7.31
C MET A 3 21.62 -23.46 -8.56
N THR A 4 21.38 -24.37 -9.50
CA THR A 4 21.97 -24.33 -10.83
C THR A 4 21.34 -23.21 -11.66
N VAL A 5 22.00 -22.82 -12.76
CA VAL A 5 21.45 -21.81 -13.69
C VAL A 5 20.11 -22.26 -14.28
N LYS A 6 19.94 -23.57 -14.52
CA LYS A 6 18.68 -24.13 -15.02
C LYS A 6 17.54 -23.92 -14.02
N GLU A 7 17.76 -24.29 -12.76
CA GLU A 7 16.78 -24.10 -11.68
C GLU A 7 16.50 -22.60 -11.44
N MET A 8 17.50 -21.74 -11.62
CA MET A 8 17.32 -20.28 -11.55
C MET A 8 16.40 -19.77 -12.67
N ASN A 9 16.59 -20.24 -13.91
CA ASN A 9 15.72 -19.86 -15.03
C ASN A 9 14.28 -20.35 -14.82
N GLU A 10 14.11 -21.60 -14.36
CA GLU A 10 12.78 -22.14 -14.01
C GLU A 10 12.11 -21.31 -12.90
N ALA A 11 12.88 -20.86 -11.91
CA ALA A 11 12.37 -19.97 -10.86
C ALA A 11 11.97 -18.59 -11.42
N MET A 12 12.72 -18.03 -12.37
CA MET A 12 12.39 -16.76 -13.02
C MET A 12 11.10 -16.84 -13.84
N GLU A 13 10.88 -17.94 -14.58
CA GLU A 13 9.63 -18.19 -15.31
C GLU A 13 8.43 -18.28 -14.36
N GLN A 14 8.57 -19.03 -13.26
CA GLN A 14 7.51 -19.12 -12.25
C GLN A 14 7.22 -17.77 -11.61
N ILE A 15 8.24 -16.96 -11.31
CA ILE A 15 8.05 -15.61 -10.76
C ILE A 15 7.24 -14.73 -11.72
N GLN A 16 7.51 -14.82 -13.02
CA GLN A 16 6.76 -14.04 -14.02
C GLN A 16 5.29 -14.47 -14.06
N GLU A 17 5.01 -15.77 -14.04
CA GLU A 17 3.65 -16.29 -14.03
C GLU A 17 2.88 -15.84 -12.77
N TRP A 18 3.51 -15.94 -11.60
CA TRP A 18 2.88 -15.51 -10.35
C TRP A 18 2.65 -14.00 -10.29
N LYS A 19 3.51 -13.18 -10.90
CA LYS A 19 3.25 -11.74 -11.05
C LYS A 19 1.98 -11.47 -11.85
N ARG A 20 1.79 -12.18 -12.96
CA ARG A 20 0.59 -12.05 -13.80
C ARG A 20 -0.67 -12.41 -13.04
N ILE A 21 -0.66 -13.57 -12.35
CA ILE A 21 -1.80 -14.01 -11.52
C ILE A 21 -2.09 -12.99 -10.42
N LYS A 22 -1.05 -12.46 -9.78
CA LYS A 22 -1.18 -11.44 -8.75
C LYS A 22 -1.84 -10.16 -9.29
N GLU A 23 -1.40 -9.67 -10.45
CA GLU A 23 -1.97 -8.50 -11.11
C GLU A 23 -3.46 -8.70 -11.41
N GLU A 24 -3.83 -9.84 -12.00
CA GLU A 24 -5.24 -10.17 -12.26
C GLU A 24 -6.07 -10.24 -10.97
N ALA A 25 -5.51 -10.82 -9.90
CA ALA A 25 -6.18 -10.86 -8.61
C ALA A 25 -6.34 -9.45 -8.00
N GLU A 26 -5.32 -8.60 -8.09
CA GLU A 26 -5.35 -7.21 -7.61
C GLU A 26 -6.39 -6.37 -8.39
N ASP A 27 -6.52 -6.56 -9.70
CA ASP A 27 -7.53 -5.90 -10.54
C ASP A 27 -8.96 -6.32 -10.17
N ASN A 28 -9.17 -7.62 -9.97
CA ASN A 28 -10.46 -8.16 -9.54
C ASN A 28 -10.85 -7.64 -8.14
N ILE A 29 -9.89 -7.63 -7.21
CA ILE A 29 -10.09 -7.07 -5.86
C ILE A 29 -10.39 -5.57 -5.94
N THR A 30 -9.68 -4.82 -6.79
CA THR A 30 -9.91 -3.39 -6.98
C THR A 30 -11.31 -3.11 -7.50
N THR A 31 -11.77 -3.89 -8.47
CA THR A 31 -13.13 -3.78 -9.00
C THR A 31 -14.19 -4.04 -7.91
N LEU A 32 -13.98 -5.05 -7.07
CA LEU A 32 -14.88 -5.35 -5.95
C LEU A 32 -14.85 -4.25 -4.88
N ASN A 33 -13.66 -3.72 -4.57
CA ASN A 33 -13.49 -2.61 -3.63
C ASN A 33 -14.25 -1.36 -4.10
N SER A 34 -14.23 -1.03 -5.40
CA SER A 34 -15.00 0.09 -5.94
C SER A 34 -16.50 -0.08 -5.69
N LYS A 35 -17.06 -1.27 -5.92
CA LYS A 35 -18.48 -1.56 -5.64
C LYS A 35 -18.81 -1.43 -4.15
N VAL A 36 -17.91 -1.90 -3.27
CA VAL A 36 -18.08 -1.75 -1.83
C VAL A 36 -18.04 -0.28 -1.41
N MET A 37 -17.16 0.54 -2.01
CA MET A 37 -17.12 1.97 -1.74
C MET A 37 -18.39 2.69 -2.22
N GLU A 38 -18.89 2.37 -3.41
CA GLU A 38 -20.17 2.90 -3.92
C GLU A 38 -21.29 2.62 -2.94
N PHE A 39 -21.45 1.36 -2.53
CA PHE A 39 -22.46 0.96 -1.54
C PHE A 39 -22.33 1.72 -0.22
N LEU A 40 -21.11 1.86 0.32
CA LEU A 40 -20.86 2.59 1.57
C LEU A 40 -21.19 4.09 1.48
N ASN A 41 -21.00 4.71 0.32
CA ASN A 41 -21.26 6.13 0.10
C ASN A 41 -22.75 6.42 -0.14
N GLU A 42 -23.43 5.55 -0.89
CA GLU A 42 -24.84 5.73 -1.27
C GLU A 42 -25.82 5.31 -0.18
N THR A 43 -25.38 4.46 0.76
CA THR A 43 -26.25 3.93 1.83
C THR A 43 -26.14 4.78 3.08
N GLU A 44 -27.23 5.44 3.47
CA GLU A 44 -27.31 6.25 4.71
C GLU A 44 -27.09 5.42 5.97
N GLU A 45 -27.55 4.15 6.00
CA GLU A 45 -27.35 3.23 7.13
C GLU A 45 -25.87 2.91 7.41
N CYS A 46 -24.98 3.20 6.44
CA CYS A 46 -23.55 3.03 6.62
C CYS A 46 -22.90 4.22 7.35
N GLU A 47 -23.61 5.31 7.61
CA GLU A 47 -23.08 6.44 8.39
C GLU A 47 -22.74 6.02 9.81
N ALA A 48 -21.50 6.27 10.21
CA ALA A 48 -21.00 5.94 11.54
C ALA A 48 -19.98 6.98 12.02
N VAL A 49 -19.61 6.87 13.29
CA VAL A 49 -18.51 7.63 13.88
C VAL A 49 -17.40 6.69 14.33
N ASP A 50 -16.16 7.13 14.17
CA ASP A 50 -15.01 6.41 14.72
C ASP A 50 -14.87 6.65 16.24
N ASN A 51 -13.90 5.98 16.87
CA ASN A 51 -13.65 6.12 18.32
C ASN A 51 -13.19 7.53 18.73
N LYS A 52 -12.89 8.40 17.77
CA LYS A 52 -12.46 9.79 17.95
C LYS A 52 -13.57 10.79 17.56
N GLY A 53 -14.79 10.30 17.26
CA GLY A 53 -15.93 11.12 16.86
C GLY A 53 -15.88 11.65 15.43
N LYS A 54 -14.97 11.13 14.58
CA LYS A 54 -14.91 11.52 13.16
C LYS A 54 -15.95 10.76 12.35
N PRO A 55 -16.61 11.41 11.37
CA PRO A 55 -17.56 10.74 10.48
C PRO A 55 -16.82 9.73 9.59
N ILE A 56 -17.38 8.53 9.49
CA ILE A 56 -16.89 7.43 8.64
C ILE A 56 -18.10 6.73 8.00
N ARG A 57 -17.84 5.90 6.98
CA ARG A 57 -18.83 4.93 6.49
C ARG A 57 -18.43 3.53 6.91
N ARG A 58 -19.35 2.73 7.43
CA ARG A 58 -19.08 1.37 7.94
C ARG A 58 -20.19 0.40 7.58
N PHE A 59 -19.80 -0.78 7.11
CA PHE A 59 -20.69 -1.92 6.91
C PHE A 59 -20.15 -3.13 7.67
N ILE A 60 -21.02 -3.86 8.38
CA ILE A 60 -20.66 -5.07 9.11
C ILE A 60 -21.26 -6.26 8.37
N GLY A 61 -20.42 -6.97 7.59
CA GLY A 61 -20.83 -8.18 6.88
C GLY A 61 -20.69 -9.43 7.75
N ASN A 62 -21.13 -10.56 7.20
CA ASN A 62 -21.10 -11.86 7.88
C ASN A 62 -19.67 -12.38 8.15
N ILE A 63 -18.71 -12.03 7.29
CA ILE A 63 -17.32 -12.52 7.36
C ILE A 63 -16.38 -11.44 7.87
N PHE A 64 -16.51 -10.21 7.36
CA PHE A 64 -15.66 -9.09 7.71
C PHE A 64 -16.44 -7.77 7.68
N LYS A 65 -15.84 -6.74 8.30
CA LYS A 65 -16.35 -5.36 8.27
C LYS A 65 -15.62 -4.55 7.21
N ALA A 66 -16.34 -3.66 6.53
CA ALA A 66 -15.79 -2.64 5.66
C ALA A 66 -15.88 -1.28 6.37
N THR A 67 -14.83 -0.45 6.24
CA THR A 67 -14.83 0.91 6.80
C THR A 67 -14.13 1.82 5.81
N LEU A 68 -14.80 2.91 5.44
CA LEU A 68 -14.29 3.96 4.59
C LEU A 68 -14.10 5.23 5.42
N SER A 69 -12.88 5.75 5.42
CA SER A 69 -12.48 6.96 6.16
C SER A 69 -11.46 7.75 5.35
N SER A 70 -11.50 9.08 5.45
CA SER A 70 -10.48 9.94 4.86
C SER A 70 -9.14 9.77 5.58
N VAL A 71 -8.08 9.49 4.83
CA VAL A 71 -6.70 9.42 5.34
C VAL A 71 -5.87 10.51 4.66
N GLU A 72 -5.18 11.31 5.46
CA GLU A 72 -4.24 12.32 4.97
C GLU A 72 -2.81 11.84 5.24
N ARG A 73 -1.92 12.07 4.27
CA ARG A 73 -0.49 11.78 4.42
C ARG A 73 0.31 12.99 3.97
N GLU A 74 1.10 13.55 4.88
CA GLU A 74 2.08 14.57 4.55
C GLU A 74 3.32 13.91 3.94
N THR A 75 3.78 14.45 2.81
CA THR A 75 5.04 14.05 2.18
C THR A 75 5.96 15.26 2.09
N VAL A 76 7.13 15.16 2.72
CA VAL A 76 8.09 16.26 2.77
C VAL A 76 9.05 16.18 1.59
N ASN A 77 9.21 17.29 0.86
CA ASN A 77 10.21 17.41 -0.20
C ASN A 77 11.61 17.56 0.42
N LYS A 78 12.39 16.47 0.37
CA LYS A 78 13.74 16.42 0.96
C LYS A 78 14.72 17.42 0.33
N ASP A 79 14.55 17.76 -0.95
CA ASP A 79 15.49 18.64 -1.64
C ASP A 79 15.27 20.11 -1.29
N GLU A 80 14.02 20.52 -1.05
CA GLU A 80 13.75 21.85 -0.46
C GLU A 80 14.25 21.94 0.98
N VAL A 81 14.06 20.88 1.79
CA VAL A 81 14.58 20.85 3.17
C VAL A 81 16.10 20.99 3.23
N LYS A 82 16.84 20.38 2.30
CA LYS A 82 18.30 20.52 2.20
C LYS A 82 18.77 21.95 1.87
N LYS A 83 17.93 22.78 1.23
CA LYS A 83 18.26 24.20 0.98
C LYS A 83 18.12 25.05 2.25
N LEU A 84 17.25 24.63 3.17
CA LEU A 84 16.96 25.34 4.42
C LEU A 84 17.94 25.00 5.55
N LEU A 85 18.51 23.80 5.52
CA LEU A 85 19.41 23.31 6.57
C LEU A 85 20.87 23.33 6.12
N SER A 86 21.77 23.63 7.07
CA SER A 86 23.19 23.36 6.88
C SER A 86 23.44 21.85 6.76
N LYS A 87 24.58 21.44 6.21
CA LYS A 87 24.94 20.01 6.10
C LYS A 87 24.97 19.33 7.47
N ASP A 88 25.48 20.02 8.48
CA ASP A 88 25.61 19.51 9.84
C ASP A 88 24.24 19.37 10.52
N ASP A 89 23.31 20.30 10.28
CA ASP A 89 21.96 20.21 10.83
C ASP A 89 21.11 19.16 10.12
N TYR A 90 21.27 19.02 8.80
CA TYR A 90 20.63 17.93 8.05
C TYR A 90 21.09 16.56 8.54
N ALA A 91 22.38 16.40 8.86
CA ALA A 91 22.92 15.14 9.36
C ALA A 91 22.26 14.69 10.67
N LYS A 92 21.97 15.62 11.59
CA LYS A 92 21.30 15.33 12.88
C LYS A 92 19.89 14.75 12.73
N VAL A 93 19.21 15.08 11.64
CA VAL A 93 17.81 14.66 11.37
C VAL A 93 17.71 13.59 10.28
N SER A 94 18.85 13.12 9.77
CA SER A 94 18.90 12.11 8.70
C SER A 94 19.28 10.74 9.23
N MET A 95 18.61 9.70 8.72
CA MET A 95 18.94 8.29 9.02
C MET A 95 19.15 7.54 7.71
N VAL A 96 20.27 6.82 7.61
CA VAL A 96 20.62 6.00 6.44
C VAL A 96 20.65 4.53 6.84
N SER A 97 19.62 3.78 6.45
CA SER A 97 19.58 2.32 6.57
C SER A 97 20.00 1.67 5.25
N LYS A 98 20.91 0.67 5.31
CA LYS A 98 21.29 -0.14 4.15
C LYS A 98 20.54 -1.47 4.18
N TYR A 99 19.84 -1.80 3.10
CA TYR A 99 19.16 -3.09 2.92
C TYR A 99 19.38 -3.59 1.49
N GLN A 100 19.33 -4.90 1.30
CA GLN A 100 19.36 -5.49 -0.03
C GLN A 100 17.97 -5.35 -0.66
N SER A 101 17.92 -4.88 -1.90
CA SER A 101 16.70 -4.84 -2.70
C SER A 101 16.90 -5.68 -3.95
N LEU A 102 16.10 -6.74 -4.11
CA LEU A 102 16.03 -7.51 -5.35
C LEU A 102 14.93 -6.91 -6.23
N ARG A 103 15.29 -6.46 -7.43
CA ARG A 103 14.33 -6.03 -8.45
C ARG A 103 14.37 -7.03 -9.59
N ILE A 104 13.27 -7.74 -9.77
CA ILE A 104 13.01 -8.59 -10.94
C ILE A 104 11.99 -7.83 -11.75
N ASN A 105 12.34 -7.40 -12.97
CA ASN A 105 11.39 -6.80 -13.91
C ASN A 105 10.79 -7.92 -14.73
#